data_AF-A0A9D6EQT4-F1
#
_entry.id   AF-A0A9D6EQT4-F1
#
_cell.length_a   1.000
_cell.length_b   1.000
_cell.length_c   1.000
_cell.angle_alpha   90.00
_cell.angle_beta   90.00
_cell.angle_gamma   90.00
#
_symmetry.space_group_name_H-M   'P 1'
#
loop_
_entity.id
_entity.type
_entity.pdbx_description
1 polymer ?
#
loop_
_entity_poly.entity_id
_entity_poly.type
_entity_poly.pdbx_seq_one_letter_code
_entity_poly.pdbx_strand_id
1 'polypeptide(L)'
;MAMRCQNCGKGKDYGHNVSHAKNRTRRLFLPNLQKLKVFKSGVSIRVLFCTSCIKRLRKDGRIGNYFLLKAKPETKVELPKLPSMKVEKSDRKIEKEKAKEALDIASIVGKKN
;
A
#
# COMPACT_ATOMS: atom_id res chain seq x y z
N MET A 1 -15.61 -1.12 -15.86
CA MET A 1 -14.32 -1.19 -15.14
C MET A 1 -13.25 -0.43 -15.91
N ALA A 2 -12.54 0.52 -15.29
CA ALA A 2 -11.47 1.25 -15.96
C ALA A 2 -10.23 0.35 -16.17
N MET A 3 -9.73 0.25 -17.41
CA MET A 3 -8.48 -0.44 -17.75
C MET A 3 -7.28 0.39 -17.28
N ARG A 4 -7.05 0.41 -15.96
CA ARG A 4 -5.93 1.13 -15.34
C ARG A 4 -5.14 0.21 -14.43
N CYS A 5 -3.83 0.41 -14.38
CA CYS A 5 -2.95 -0.24 -13.43
C CYS A 5 -3.24 0.26 -12.01
N GLN A 6 -3.50 -0.63 -11.06
CA GLN A 6 -3.84 -0.24 -9.69
C GLN A 6 -2.67 0.33 -8.87
N ASN A 7 -1.43 0.06 -9.26
CA ASN A 7 -0.25 0.62 -8.60
C ASN A 7 0.23 1.92 -9.26
N CYS A 8 0.34 1.87 -10.59
CA CYS A 8 1.04 2.89 -11.36
C CYS A 8 0.08 3.86 -12.07
N GLY A 9 -1.24 3.66 -11.98
CA GLY A 9 -2.25 4.51 -12.62
C GLY A 9 -2.33 4.44 -14.14
N LYS A 10 -1.32 3.85 -14.81
CA LYS A 10 -1.22 3.73 -16.27
C LYS A 10 -2.54 3.28 -16.90
N GLY A 11 -3.10 4.13 -17.75
CA GLY A 11 -4.36 3.92 -18.45
C GLY A 11 -4.19 3.95 -19.96
N LYS A 12 -5.31 4.08 -20.67
CA LYS A 12 -5.32 4.27 -22.12
C LYS A 12 -4.81 5.67 -22.44
N ASP A 13 -3.85 5.77 -23.34
CA ASP A 13 -3.42 7.05 -23.89
C ASP A 13 -3.90 7.21 -25.33
N TYR A 14 -4.11 8.46 -25.75
CA TYR A 14 -4.56 8.80 -27.10
C TYR A 14 -3.42 9.45 -27.87
N GLY A 15 -3.27 9.08 -29.14
CA GLY A 15 -2.36 9.78 -30.03
C GLY A 15 -2.65 9.48 -31.49
N HIS A 16 -1.62 9.59 -32.33
CA HIS A 16 -1.76 9.40 -33.77
C HIS A 16 -0.78 8.35 -34.27
N ASN A 17 -1.18 7.61 -35.31
CA ASN A 17 -0.24 6.97 -36.22
C ASN A 17 0.15 8.00 -37.27
N VAL A 18 1.45 8.15 -37.53
CA VAL A 18 1.99 9.14 -38.46
C VAL A 18 2.74 8.38 -39.54
N SER A 19 2.27 8.49 -40.79
CA SER A 19 2.98 7.91 -41.93
C SER A 19 4.22 8.74 -42.31
N HIS A 20 5.07 8.21 -43.19
CA HIS A 20 6.18 8.97 -43.77
C HIS A 20 5.73 10.27 -44.47
N ALA A 21 4.54 10.26 -45.07
CA ALA A 21 3.91 11.44 -45.66
C ALA A 21 3.25 12.40 -44.64
N LYS A 22 3.41 12.15 -43.33
CA LYS A 22 2.82 12.91 -42.21
C LYS A 22 1.29 12.86 -42.14
N ASN A 23 0.65 11.87 -42.76
CA ASN A 23 -0.78 11.64 -42.58
C ASN A 23 -1.04 11.10 -41.17
N ARG A 24 -1.91 11.79 -40.42
CA ARG A 24 -2.19 11.49 -39.00
C ARG A 24 -3.54 10.78 -38.87
N THR A 25 -3.53 9.53 -38.46
CA THR A 25 -4.76 8.79 -38.09
C THR A 25 -4.83 8.59 -36.57
N ARG A 26 -6.01 8.72 -35.97
CA ARG A 26 -6.18 8.56 -34.51
C ARG A 26 -5.88 7.11 -34.11
N ARG A 27 -5.11 6.91 -33.05
CA ARG A 27 -4.84 5.59 -32.46
C ARG A 27 -4.92 5.61 -30.94
N LEU A 28 -5.23 4.44 -30.39
CA LEU A 28 -5.25 4.17 -28.95
C LEU A 28 -3.97 3.45 -28.55
N PHE A 29 -3.32 3.93 -27.49
CA PHE A 29 -2.19 3.28 -26.84
C PHE A 29 -2.71 2.56 -25.60
N LEU A 30 -2.86 1.23 -25.70
CA LEU A 30 -3.28 0.40 -24.59
C LEU A 30 -2.05 -0.13 -23.84
N PRO A 31 -1.93 0.11 -22.52
CA PRO A 31 -0.90 -0.54 -21.73
C PRO A 31 -1.18 -2.04 -21.65
N ASN A 32 -0.12 -2.86 -21.65
CA ASN A 32 -0.23 -4.28 -21.40
C ASN A 32 -0.57 -4.53 -19.92
N LEU A 33 -1.87 -4.59 -19.62
CA LEU A 33 -2.43 -4.85 -18.30
C LEU A 33 -2.79 -6.33 -18.18
N GLN A 34 -2.35 -6.95 -17.09
CA GLN A 34 -2.55 -8.36 -16.80
C GLN A 34 -3.23 -8.50 -15.43
N LYS A 35 -4.13 -9.49 -15.33
CA LYS A 35 -4.80 -9.83 -14.08
C LYS A 35 -3.92 -10.79 -13.29
N LEU A 36 -3.63 -10.48 -12.03
CA LEU A 36 -2.87 -11.35 -11.14
C LEU A 36 -3.50 -11.38 -9.75
N LYS A 37 -3.26 -12.48 -9.03
CA LYS A 37 -3.62 -12.59 -7.62
C LYS A 37 -2.45 -12.08 -6.77
N VAL A 38 -2.75 -11.21 -5.82
CA VAL A 38 -1.79 -10.62 -4.87
C VAL A 38 -2.40 -10.55 -3.49
N PHE A 39 -1.55 -10.48 -2.47
CA PHE A 39 -1.99 -10.13 -1.12
C PHE A 39 -2.00 -8.62 -0.94
N LYS A 40 -3.11 -8.09 -0.43
CA LYS A 40 -3.24 -6.70 0.04
C LYS A 40 -3.85 -6.74 1.42
N SER A 41 -3.16 -6.17 2.41
CA SER A 41 -3.65 -6.11 3.81
C SER A 41 -4.11 -7.48 4.36
N GLY A 42 -3.36 -8.55 4.06
CA GLY A 42 -3.67 -9.91 4.52
C GLY A 42 -4.72 -10.67 3.68
N VAL A 43 -5.41 -10.02 2.75
CA VAL A 43 -6.42 -10.66 1.90
C VAL A 43 -5.88 -10.90 0.49
N SER A 44 -6.15 -12.09 -0.06
CA SER A 44 -5.81 -12.39 -1.46
C SER A 44 -6.86 -11.79 -2.40
N ILE A 45 -6.43 -10.88 -3.27
CA ILE A 45 -7.31 -10.18 -4.22
C ILE A 45 -6.77 -10.30 -5.66
N ARG A 46 -7.67 -10.26 -6.64
CA ARG A 46 -7.30 -10.16 -8.06
C ARG A 46 -7.20 -8.70 -8.46
N VAL A 47 -6.05 -8.31 -8.99
CA VAL A 47 -5.74 -6.93 -9.39
C VAL A 47 -5.24 -6.86 -10.82
N LEU A 48 -5.44 -5.69 -11.45
CA LEU A 48 -4.88 -5.36 -12.75
C LEU A 48 -3.56 -4.60 -12.57
N PHE A 49 -2.45 -5.18 -13.04
CA PHE A 49 -1.16 -4.48 -13.13
C PHE A 49 -0.63 -4.46 -14.55
N CYS A 50 0.15 -3.43 -14.84
CA CYS A 50 0.96 -3.40 -16.06
C CYS A 50 2.20 -4.30 -15.92
N THR A 51 2.71 -4.78 -17.05
CA THR A 51 3.90 -5.65 -17.12
C THR A 51 5.12 -5.06 -16.42
N SER A 52 5.33 -3.74 -16.47
CA SER A 52 6.43 -3.08 -15.75
C SER A 52 6.30 -3.23 -14.23
N CYS A 53 5.08 -3.10 -13.70
CA CYS A 53 4.84 -3.18 -12.26
C CYS A 53 4.80 -4.66 -11.80
N ILE A 54 4.44 -5.60 -12.68
CA ILE A 54 4.63 -7.06 -12.44
C ILE A 54 6.11 -7.44 -12.41
N LYS A 55 6.93 -6.90 -13.32
CA LYS A 55 8.37 -7.15 -13.34
C LYS A 55 9.04 -6.69 -12.05
N ARG A 56 8.70 -5.49 -11.56
CA ARG A 56 9.14 -4.97 -10.26
C ARG A 56 8.66 -5.85 -9.12
N LEU A 57 7.37 -6.20 -9.10
CA LEU A 57 6.80 -7.07 -8.08
C LEU A 57 7.52 -8.43 -7.98
N ARG A 58 7.95 -9.02 -9.11
CA ARG A 58 8.74 -10.26 -9.15
C ARG A 58 10.19 -10.07 -8.67
N LYS A 59 10.80 -8.91 -8.92
CA LYS A 59 12.18 -8.61 -8.52
C LYS A 59 12.27 -8.27 -7.03
N ASP A 60 11.39 -7.41 -6.55
CA ASP A 60 11.46 -6.83 -5.21
C ASP A 60 10.61 -7.62 -4.18
N GLY A 61 9.75 -8.52 -4.65
CA GLY A 61 8.83 -9.32 -3.81
C GLY A 61 7.62 -8.55 -3.28
N ARG A 62 7.63 -7.21 -3.37
CA ARG A 62 6.55 -6.31 -2.96
C ARG A 62 6.48 -5.07 -3.84
N ILE A 63 5.30 -4.47 -3.96
CA ILE A 63 5.12 -3.17 -4.59
C ILE A 63 4.03 -2.38 -3.84
N GLY A 64 4.41 -1.28 -3.17
CA GLY A 64 3.51 -0.58 -2.26
C GLY A 64 2.92 -1.54 -1.21
N ASN A 65 1.59 -1.62 -1.16
CA ASN A 65 0.84 -2.48 -0.24
C ASN A 65 0.54 -3.88 -0.81
N TYR A 66 1.08 -4.22 -1.98
CA TYR A 66 0.81 -5.47 -2.67
C TYR A 66 2.00 -6.43 -2.55
N PHE A 67 1.73 -7.67 -2.16
CA PHE A 67 2.72 -8.74 -1.99
C PHE A 67 2.42 -9.92 -2.93
N LEU A 68 3.46 -10.67 -3.29
CA LEU A 68 3.31 -11.92 -4.03
C LEU A 68 2.68 -13.01 -3.15
N LEU A 69 1.80 -13.83 -3.75
CA LEU A 69 1.21 -15.01 -3.08
C LEU A 69 2.25 -16.01 -2.57
N LYS A 70 3.40 -16.07 -3.24
CA LYS A 70 4.52 -16.98 -2.93
C LYS A 70 5.64 -16.27 -2.18
N ALA A 71 5.33 -15.29 -1.34
CA ALA A 71 6.34 -14.76 -0.44
C ALA A 71 6.75 -15.91 0.51
N LYS A 72 7.91 -16.54 0.24
CA LYS A 72 8.62 -17.26 1.27
C LYS A 72 8.79 -16.27 2.42
N PRO A 73 8.44 -16.60 3.67
CA PRO A 73 8.58 -15.67 4.80
C PRO A 73 10.05 -15.33 5.15
N GLU A 74 11.03 -15.58 4.29
CA GLU A 74 12.46 -15.58 4.63
C GLU A 74 13.36 -14.82 3.64
N THR A 75 12.84 -13.82 2.94
CA THR A 75 13.73 -12.82 2.33
C THR A 75 13.76 -11.61 3.25
N LYS A 76 14.93 -11.39 3.85
CA LYS A 76 15.36 -10.21 4.61
C LYS A 76 15.15 -8.95 3.77
N VAL A 77 13.90 -8.50 3.65
CA VAL A 77 13.59 -7.14 3.26
C VAL A 77 13.45 -6.43 4.59
N GLU A 78 14.49 -5.69 4.98
CA GLU A 78 14.30 -4.66 5.99
C GLU A 78 13.09 -3.86 5.54
N LEU A 79 12.01 -3.98 6.30
CA LEU A 79 10.89 -3.07 6.16
C LEU A 79 11.54 -1.68 6.15
N PRO A 80 11.28 -0.81 5.14
CA PRO A 80 11.52 0.60 5.38
C PRO A 80 10.70 0.86 6.62
N LYS A 81 11.40 1.08 7.74
CA LYS A 81 10.79 1.43 9.00
C LYS A 81 9.82 2.53 8.59
N LEU A 82 8.52 2.27 8.72
CA LEU A 82 7.58 3.38 8.82
C LEU A 82 8.31 4.36 9.73
N PRO A 83 8.53 5.62 9.34
CA PRO A 83 8.97 6.57 10.33
C PRO A 83 7.88 6.48 11.39
N SER A 84 8.20 5.73 12.44
CA SER A 84 7.48 5.74 13.67
C SER A 84 7.38 7.21 13.93
N MET A 85 6.17 7.75 13.90
CA MET A 85 5.86 8.91 14.72
C MET A 85 6.69 8.72 15.99
N LYS A 86 7.71 9.56 16.19
CA LYS A 86 8.53 9.51 17.38
C LYS A 86 7.60 9.92 18.51
N VAL A 87 6.87 8.97 19.05
CA VAL A 87 6.27 9.08 20.37
C VAL A 87 7.44 8.74 21.28
N GLU A 88 8.19 9.78 21.65
CA GLU A 88 9.34 9.65 22.52
C GLU A 88 8.92 9.06 23.88
N LYS A 89 9.89 8.47 24.58
CA LYS A 89 9.69 7.69 25.82
C LYS A 89 9.06 8.47 27.00
N SER A 90 8.73 9.76 26.83
CA SER A 90 8.02 10.61 27.80
C SER A 90 6.59 10.14 28.08
N ASP A 91 5.91 9.57 27.08
CA ASP A 91 4.45 9.46 27.13
C ASP A 91 3.97 8.26 27.97
N ARG A 92 4.86 7.28 28.22
CA ARG A 92 4.57 6.14 29.11
C ARG A 92 4.55 6.51 30.60
N LYS A 93 5.13 7.65 30.98
CA LYS A 93 5.01 8.16 32.37
C LYS A 93 3.66 8.85 32.56
N ILE A 94 3.27 9.67 31.58
CA ILE A 94 1.98 10.38 31.59
C ILE A 94 0.80 9.41 31.57
N GLU A 95 0.85 8.33 30.78
CA GLU A 95 -0.21 7.31 30.76
C GLU A 95 -0.30 6.52 32.09
N LYS A 96 0.83 6.29 32.77
CA LYS A 96 0.87 5.59 34.07
C LYS A 96 0.44 6.47 35.24
N GLU A 97 0.72 7.77 35.19
CA GLU A 97 0.26 8.74 36.18
C GLU A 97 -1.25 8.98 36.05
N LYS A 98 -1.76 9.14 34.82
CA LYS A 98 -3.20 9.24 34.56
C LYS A 98 -3.97 7.98 34.98
N ALA A 99 -3.39 6.80 34.83
CA ALA A 99 -4.00 5.55 35.29
C ALA A 99 -4.05 5.43 36.83
N LYS A 100 -3.07 6.00 37.54
CA LYS A 100 -3.07 6.06 39.01
C LYS A 100 -4.08 7.08 39.54
N GLU A 101 -4.14 8.28 38.97
CA GLU A 101 -5.15 9.28 39.33
C GLU A 101 -6.58 8.76 39.12
N ALA A 102 -6.83 7.98 38.07
CA ALA A 102 -8.14 7.37 37.82
C ALA A 102 -8.53 6.32 38.87
N LEU A 103 -7.57 5.54 39.39
CA LEU A 103 -7.79 4.56 40.46
C LEU A 103 -8.00 5.24 41.83
N ASP A 104 -7.29 6.33 42.09
CA ASP A 104 -7.43 7.11 43.32
C ASP A 104 -8.78 7.83 43.39
N ILE A 105 -9.27 8.39 42.27
CA ILE A 105 -10.61 8.98 42.17
C ILE A 105 -11.70 7.92 42.39
N ALA A 106 -11.56 6.72 41.80
CA ALA A 106 -12.52 5.63 41.98
C ALA A 106 -12.60 5.15 43.45
N SER A 107 -11.48 5.20 44.17
CA SER A 107 -11.41 4.82 45.59
C SER A 107 -12.06 5.84 46.53
N ILE A 108 -12.06 7.13 46.14
CA ILE A 108 -12.70 8.21 46.90
C ILE A 108 -14.23 8.19 46.69
N VAL A 109 -14.69 7.91 45.48
CA VAL A 109 -16.14 7.80 45.17
C VAL A 109 -16.77 6.57 45.84
N GLY A 110 -16.02 5.48 46.03
CA GLY A 110 -16.49 4.27 46.72
C GLY A 110 -16.64 4.35 48.24
N LYS A 111 -16.16 5.43 48.89
CA LYS A 111 -16.22 5.63 50.36
C LYS A 111 -17.30 6.62 50.82
N LYS A 112 -18.11 7.16 49.91
CA LYS A 112 -19.16 8.17 50.20
C LYS A 112 -20.59 7.62 50.23
N ASN A 113 -20.77 6.32 50.45
CA ASN A 113 -22.06 5.71 50.80
C ASN A 113 -21.99 5.14 52.22
#